data_AF-A0AAV4GFS2-F1
#
_entry.id   AF-A0AAV4GFS2-F1
#
_cell.length_a   1.000
_cell.length_b   1.000
_cell.length_c   1.000
_cell.angle_alpha   90.00
_cell.angle_beta   90.00
_cell.angle_gamma   90.00
#
_symmetry.space_group_name_H-M   'P 1'
#
loop_
_entity.id
_entity.type
_entity.pdbx_description
1 polymer ?
#
loop_
_entity_poly.entity_id
_entity_poly.type
_entity_poly.pdbx_seq_one_letter_code
_entity_poly.pdbx_strand_id
1 'polypeptide(L)'
;MFRRAPVATGGFLSGKVRSKLNKCTHWLESLEKSAQDMVISFAVSEAKLERVKRCTSDREVIEEIDRRRGFVALERNDKAKKQSMKLISKCLKEKTVEALQCPDSIKDKLTSFLSDPDSIVGLAFLHSRDSQDFYGRFHGLEGSDHAIIGYWSIEEPESSSVDSSVSIISFFAEAITGSISFI
;
A
#
# COMPACT_ATOMS: atom_id res chain seq x y z
N MET A 1 -25.27 -40.56 24.16
CA MET A 1 -23.88 -40.66 23.65
C MET A 1 -23.95 -40.46 22.13
N PHE A 2 -23.71 -39.23 21.65
CA PHE A 2 -23.83 -38.90 20.22
C PHE A 2 -22.59 -39.39 19.46
N ARG A 3 -22.76 -40.38 18.58
CA ARG A 3 -21.69 -40.91 17.72
C ARG A 3 -21.46 -39.93 16.57
N ARG A 4 -20.26 -39.33 16.51
CA ARG A 4 -19.84 -38.46 15.39
C ARG A 4 -19.79 -39.27 14.10
N ALA A 5 -20.48 -38.82 13.05
CA ALA A 5 -20.35 -39.38 11.71
C ALA A 5 -19.00 -38.95 11.10
N PRO A 6 -18.06 -39.88 10.84
CA PRO A 6 -16.64 -39.53 10.64
C PRO A 6 -16.27 -39.10 9.20
N VAL A 7 -17.23 -38.69 8.35
CA VAL A 7 -16.94 -38.54 6.90
C VAL A 7 -17.58 -37.33 6.21
N ALA A 8 -18.21 -36.41 6.94
CA ALA A 8 -18.98 -35.33 6.30
C ALA A 8 -18.16 -34.12 5.81
N THR A 9 -16.88 -33.95 6.19
CA THR A 9 -16.22 -32.63 6.09
C THR A 9 -15.05 -32.49 5.12
N GLY A 10 -14.65 -33.51 4.35
CA GLY A 10 -13.48 -33.38 3.45
C GLY A 10 -13.64 -33.85 2.00
N GLY A 11 -14.57 -34.75 1.70
CA GLY A 11 -14.54 -35.54 0.47
C GLY A 11 -15.20 -34.91 -0.77
N PHE A 12 -15.98 -33.83 -0.63
CA PHE A 12 -16.83 -33.35 -1.72
C PHE A 12 -16.10 -32.56 -2.83
N LEU A 13 -14.81 -32.22 -2.63
CA LEU A 13 -14.03 -31.37 -3.54
C LEU A 13 -12.96 -32.09 -4.35
N SER A 14 -12.72 -33.39 -4.15
CA SER A 14 -11.78 -34.15 -4.99
C SER A 14 -12.53 -35.20 -5.82
N GLY A 15 -12.51 -35.02 -7.15
CA GLY A 15 -13.13 -35.93 -8.12
C GLY A 15 -12.57 -37.37 -8.14
N LYS A 16 -11.70 -37.74 -7.18
CA LYS A 16 -11.11 -39.08 -7.04
C LYS A 16 -11.83 -39.99 -6.03
N VAL A 17 -12.91 -39.53 -5.37
CA VAL A 17 -13.77 -40.39 -4.54
C VAL A 17 -14.99 -40.87 -5.34
N ARG A 18 -14.79 -41.35 -6.57
CA ARG A 18 -15.82 -42.13 -7.26
C ARG A 18 -15.76 -43.57 -6.73
N SER A 19 -16.82 -43.98 -6.02
CA SER A 19 -17.21 -45.38 -5.74
C SER A 19 -16.70 -46.13 -4.49
N LYS A 20 -16.51 -45.48 -3.34
CA LYS A 20 -16.86 -46.20 -2.10
C LYS A 20 -18.33 -45.92 -1.82
N LEU A 21 -19.18 -46.95 -1.90
CA LEU A 21 -20.57 -46.90 -1.42
C LEU A 21 -20.57 -46.12 -0.12
N ASN A 22 -21.17 -44.93 -0.17
CA ASN A 22 -21.07 -43.97 0.90
C ASN A 22 -21.86 -44.56 2.07
N LYS A 23 -21.16 -45.21 3.02
CA LYS A 23 -21.77 -45.89 4.17
C LYS A 23 -22.70 -44.96 4.96
N CYS A 24 -22.50 -43.65 4.82
CA CYS A 24 -23.34 -42.60 5.37
C CYS A 24 -24.75 -42.58 4.73
N THR A 25 -24.87 -42.73 3.41
CA THR A 25 -26.16 -42.72 2.70
C THR A 25 -26.98 -43.95 3.06
N HIS A 26 -26.37 -45.14 3.03
CA HIS A 26 -27.05 -46.36 3.47
C HIS A 26 -27.42 -46.35 4.95
N TRP A 27 -26.58 -45.81 5.82
CA TRP A 27 -26.92 -45.61 7.23
C TRP A 27 -28.09 -44.64 7.39
N LEU A 28 -28.11 -43.54 6.63
CA LEU A 28 -29.19 -42.56 6.67
C LEU A 28 -30.52 -43.12 6.16
N GLU A 29 -30.48 -43.93 5.09
CA GLU A 29 -31.62 -44.68 4.54
C GLU A 29 -32.15 -45.77 5.49
N SER A 30 -31.31 -46.24 6.43
CA SER A 30 -31.71 -47.22 7.44
C SER A 30 -32.46 -46.60 8.64
N LEU A 31 -32.52 -45.27 8.73
CA LEU A 31 -33.25 -44.55 9.77
C LEU A 31 -34.71 -44.32 9.35
N GLU A 32 -35.60 -44.18 10.33
CA GLU A 32 -36.95 -43.69 10.06
C GLU A 32 -36.91 -42.26 9.51
N LYS A 33 -37.88 -41.94 8.65
CA LYS A 33 -37.91 -40.70 7.88
C LYS A 33 -37.81 -39.43 8.74
N SER A 34 -38.45 -39.41 9.90
CA SER A 34 -38.38 -38.30 10.86
C SER A 34 -36.97 -38.10 11.45
N ALA A 35 -36.25 -39.19 11.75
CA ALA A 35 -34.88 -39.15 12.23
C ALA A 35 -33.90 -38.77 11.11
N GLN A 36 -34.15 -39.24 9.89
CA GLN A 36 -33.41 -38.83 8.70
C GLN A 36 -33.52 -37.32 8.45
N ASP A 37 -34.73 -36.75 8.47
CA ASP A 37 -34.96 -35.32 8.27
C ASP A 37 -34.25 -34.46 9.33
N MET A 38 -34.23 -34.92 10.58
CA MET A 38 -33.52 -34.24 11.68
C MET A 38 -32.00 -34.23 11.46
N VAL A 39 -31.42 -35.37 11.06
CA VAL A 39 -29.98 -35.49 10.79
C VAL A 39 -29.58 -34.63 9.58
N ILE A 40 -30.40 -34.61 8.53
CA ILE A 40 -30.17 -33.77 7.35
C ILE A 40 -30.22 -32.28 7.73
N SER A 41 -31.25 -31.86 8.46
CA SER A 41 -31.42 -30.47 8.91
C SER A 41 -30.25 -30.00 9.78
N PHE A 42 -29.78 -30.86 10.69
CA PHE A 42 -28.60 -30.60 11.52
C PHE A 42 -27.34 -30.45 10.67
N ALA A 43 -27.08 -31.38 9.74
CA ALA A 43 -25.91 -31.33 8.87
C ALA A 43 -25.90 -30.08 7.97
N VAL A 44 -27.07 -29.67 7.45
CA VAL A 44 -27.22 -28.43 6.66
C VAL A 44 -26.91 -27.20 7.52
N SER A 45 -27.41 -27.17 8.76
CA SER A 45 -27.17 -26.07 9.70
C SER A 45 -25.69 -25.94 10.07
N GLU A 46 -25.03 -27.05 10.40
CA GLU A 46 -23.59 -27.09 10.69
C GLU A 46 -22.75 -26.69 9.46
N ALA A 47 -23.12 -27.17 8.27
CA ALA A 47 -22.43 -26.78 7.04
C ALA A 47 -22.58 -25.28 6.75
N LYS A 48 -23.74 -24.68 7.05
CA LYS A 48 -23.95 -23.23 6.94
C LYS A 48 -23.08 -22.48 7.94
N LEU A 49 -23.02 -22.90 9.20
CA LEU A 49 -22.17 -22.29 10.22
C LEU A 49 -20.68 -22.36 9.84
N GLU A 50 -20.23 -23.50 9.34
CA GLU A 50 -18.85 -23.71 8.92
C GLU A 50 -18.48 -22.85 7.71
N ARG A 51 -19.41 -22.68 6.75
CA ARG A 51 -19.22 -21.75 5.63
C ARG A 51 -19.07 -20.32 6.12
N VAL A 52 -19.91 -19.87 7.04
CA VAL A 52 -19.83 -18.52 7.61
C VAL A 52 -18.49 -18.33 8.32
N LYS A 53 -18.06 -19.28 9.16
CA LYS A 53 -16.76 -19.21 9.84
C LYS A 53 -15.59 -19.12 8.86
N ARG A 54 -15.60 -19.93 7.79
CA ARG A 54 -14.57 -19.87 6.75
C ARG A 54 -14.56 -18.53 6.03
N CYS A 55 -15.72 -18.02 5.61
CA CYS A 55 -15.80 -16.71 4.96
C CYS A 55 -15.28 -15.58 5.86
N THR A 56 -15.57 -15.61 7.17
CA THR A 56 -15.04 -14.62 8.12
C THR A 56 -13.52 -14.75 8.26
N SER A 57 -13.01 -15.97 8.42
CA SER A 57 -11.56 -16.22 8.53
C SER A 57 -10.81 -15.83 7.25
N ASP A 58 -11.35 -16.14 6.07
CA ASP A 58 -10.76 -15.76 4.78
C ASP A 58 -10.71 -14.23 4.64
N ARG A 59 -11.77 -13.52 5.09
CA ARG A 59 -11.79 -12.06 5.11
C ARG A 59 -10.71 -11.48 6.02
N GLU A 60 -10.58 -11.99 7.24
CA GLU A 60 -9.53 -11.57 8.17
C GLU A 60 -8.12 -11.79 7.61
N VAL A 61 -7.92 -12.91 6.92
CA VAL A 61 -6.65 -13.24 6.25
C VAL A 61 -6.35 -12.25 5.11
N ILE A 62 -7.35 -11.91 4.29
CA ILE A 62 -7.20 -10.93 3.20
C ILE A 62 -6.85 -9.55 3.78
N GLU A 63 -7.58 -9.10 4.81
CA GLU A 63 -7.32 -7.82 5.49
C GLU A 63 -5.90 -7.77 6.09
N GLU A 64 -5.42 -8.87 6.69
CA GLU A 64 -4.05 -8.99 7.19
C GLU A 64 -3.01 -8.92 6.06
N ILE A 65 -3.26 -9.62 4.94
CA ILE A 65 -2.38 -9.61 3.76
C ILE A 65 -2.26 -8.19 3.21
N ASP A 66 -3.37 -7.49 3.05
CA ASP A 66 -3.38 -6.13 2.51
C ASP A 66 -2.68 -5.15 3.45
N ARG A 67 -2.87 -5.29 4.77
CA ARG A 67 -2.13 -4.50 5.77
C ARG A 67 -0.61 -4.73 5.66
N ARG A 68 -0.17 -5.99 5.55
CA ARG A 68 1.25 -6.32 5.39
C ARG A 68 1.82 -5.80 4.08
N ARG A 69 1.07 -5.89 2.99
CA ARG A 69 1.47 -5.33 1.69
C ARG A 69 1.64 -3.81 1.78
N GLY A 70 0.71 -3.11 2.42
CA GLY A 70 0.82 -1.69 2.70
C GLY A 70 2.08 -1.35 3.49
N PHE A 71 2.36 -2.08 4.56
CA PHE A 71 3.56 -1.88 5.37
C PHE A 71 4.87 -2.09 4.57
N VAL A 72 4.96 -3.18 3.81
CA VAL A 72 6.14 -3.46 2.97
C VAL A 72 6.33 -2.40 1.88
N ALA A 73 5.24 -1.86 1.32
CA ALA A 73 5.30 -0.77 0.35
C ALA A 73 5.86 0.51 0.99
N LEU A 74 5.41 0.86 2.21
CA LEU A 74 5.94 1.99 2.97
C LEU A 74 7.43 1.81 3.28
N GLU A 75 7.86 0.64 3.77
CA GLU A 75 9.28 0.38 4.04
C GLU A 75 10.16 0.47 2.80
N ARG A 76 9.67 -0.02 1.65
CA ARG A 76 10.38 0.08 0.37
C ARG A 76 10.52 1.54 -0.05
N ASN A 77 9.47 2.34 0.10
CA ASN A 77 9.49 3.76 -0.22
C ASN A 77 10.48 4.51 0.70
N ASP A 78 10.43 4.27 2.01
CA ASP A 78 11.37 4.84 2.97
C ASP A 78 12.82 4.49 2.66
N LYS A 79 13.09 3.24 2.26
CA LYS A 79 14.42 2.80 1.87
C LYS A 79 14.89 3.50 0.59
N ALA A 80 14.01 3.62 -0.41
CA ALA A 80 14.29 4.33 -1.66
C ALA A 80 14.54 5.83 -1.42
N LYS A 81 13.73 6.47 -0.57
CA LYS A 81 13.93 7.86 -0.14
C LYS A 81 15.26 8.04 0.58
N LYS A 82 15.60 7.18 1.54
CA LYS A 82 16.92 7.23 2.23
C LYS A 82 18.10 7.05 1.28
N GLN A 83 17.97 6.19 0.27
CA GLN A 83 19.00 6.02 -0.77
C GLN A 83 19.12 7.29 -1.63
N SER A 84 18.00 7.84 -2.07
CA SER A 84 17.95 9.07 -2.87
C SER A 84 18.53 10.25 -2.09
N MET A 85 18.21 10.41 -0.80
CA MET A 85 18.81 11.43 0.06
C MET A 85 20.34 11.33 0.11
N LYS A 86 20.90 10.12 0.24
CA LYS A 86 22.36 9.92 0.22
C LYS A 86 22.98 10.33 -1.12
N LEU A 87 22.32 9.99 -2.24
CA LEU A 87 22.78 10.38 -3.57
C LEU A 87 22.72 11.90 -3.75
N ILE A 88 21.63 12.55 -3.35
CA ILE A 88 21.51 14.02 -3.41
C ILE A 88 22.56 14.68 -2.53
N SER A 89 22.76 14.23 -1.29
CA SER A 89 23.83 14.76 -0.42
C SER A 89 25.22 14.63 -1.06
N LYS A 90 25.48 13.54 -1.80
CA LYS A 90 26.74 13.37 -2.54
C LYS A 90 26.83 14.36 -3.70
N CYS A 91 25.76 14.51 -4.49
CA CYS A 91 25.70 15.45 -5.60
C CYS A 91 25.93 16.90 -5.15
N LEU A 92 25.34 17.31 -4.03
CA LEU A 92 25.53 18.64 -3.44
C LEU A 92 26.98 18.88 -3.00
N LYS A 93 27.64 17.86 -2.43
CA LYS A 93 29.05 17.96 -2.01
C LYS A 93 30.02 17.99 -3.19
N GLU A 94 29.78 17.17 -4.20
CA GLU A 94 30.65 17.03 -5.37
C GLU A 94 30.32 18.04 -6.49
N LYS A 95 29.21 18.78 -6.37
CA LYS A 95 28.68 19.71 -7.37
C LYS A 95 28.51 19.08 -8.76
N THR A 96 28.07 17.82 -8.80
CA THR A 96 27.81 17.08 -10.04
C THR A 96 26.58 16.18 -9.89
N VAL A 97 25.88 15.96 -11.00
CA VAL A 97 24.67 15.11 -11.07
C VAL A 97 24.86 13.84 -11.92
N GLU A 98 26.07 13.60 -12.46
CA GLU A 98 26.32 12.53 -13.44
C GLU A 98 25.97 11.13 -12.91
N ALA A 99 26.21 10.89 -11.63
CA ALA A 99 25.93 9.60 -10.98
C ALA A 99 24.45 9.40 -10.62
N LEU A 100 23.60 10.42 -10.77
CA LEU A 100 22.20 10.37 -10.40
C LEU A 100 21.38 9.65 -11.47
N GLN A 101 20.65 8.61 -11.10
CA GLN A 101 19.69 7.94 -11.98
C GLN A 101 18.28 8.43 -11.65
N CYS A 102 17.83 9.46 -12.35
CA CYS A 102 16.49 10.03 -12.20
C CYS A 102 16.04 10.69 -13.53
N PRO A 103 14.75 11.06 -13.67
CA PRO A 103 14.24 11.79 -14.82
C PRO A 103 15.05 13.06 -15.14
N ASP A 104 15.26 13.35 -16.42
CA ASP A 104 16.05 14.50 -16.88
C ASP A 104 15.49 15.82 -16.36
N SER A 105 14.18 15.96 -16.25
CA SER A 105 13.54 17.15 -15.66
C SER A 105 14.02 17.44 -14.23
N ILE A 106 14.24 16.42 -13.41
CA ILE A 106 14.74 16.57 -12.05
C ILE A 106 16.25 16.84 -12.06
N LYS A 107 17.00 16.18 -12.95
CA LYS A 107 18.44 16.45 -13.13
C LYS A 107 18.70 17.88 -13.53
N ASP A 108 17.91 18.41 -14.46
CA ASP A 108 18.05 19.77 -14.95
C ASP A 108 17.82 20.78 -13.82
N LYS A 109 16.75 20.61 -13.02
CA LYS A 109 16.49 21.46 -11.85
C LYS A 109 17.59 21.38 -10.80
N LEU A 110 18.10 20.18 -10.51
CA LEU A 110 19.20 20.02 -9.57
C LEU A 110 20.50 20.64 -10.11
N THR A 111 20.76 20.54 -11.41
CA THR A 111 21.93 21.14 -12.06
C THR A 111 21.84 22.66 -12.05
N SER A 112 20.66 23.23 -12.32
CA SER A 112 20.41 24.67 -12.16
C SER A 112 20.68 25.11 -10.72
N PHE A 113 20.14 24.38 -9.74
CA PHE A 113 20.37 24.68 -8.32
C PHE A 113 21.84 24.62 -7.90
N LEU A 114 22.59 23.62 -8.39
CA LEU A 114 24.03 23.51 -8.11
C LEU A 114 24.86 24.65 -8.71
N SER A 115 24.40 25.20 -9.84
CA SER A 115 25.06 26.31 -10.54
C SER A 115 24.71 27.65 -9.90
N ASP A 116 23.42 27.82 -9.57
CA ASP A 116 22.85 29.00 -8.95
C ASP A 116 21.74 28.57 -7.97
N PRO A 117 21.97 28.62 -6.64
CA PRO A 117 20.96 28.22 -5.66
C PRO A 117 19.66 29.01 -5.78
N ASP A 118 19.71 30.29 -6.20
CA ASP A 118 18.51 31.12 -6.31
C ASP A 118 17.63 30.73 -7.52
N SER A 119 18.14 29.88 -8.42
CA SER A 119 17.39 29.39 -9.59
C SER A 119 16.13 28.59 -9.25
N ILE A 120 15.99 28.13 -8.00
CA ILE A 120 14.78 27.43 -7.55
C ILE A 120 13.67 28.39 -7.10
N VAL A 121 14.01 29.65 -6.78
CA VAL A 121 13.04 30.61 -6.27
C VAL A 121 11.97 30.89 -7.33
N GLY A 122 10.71 30.85 -6.90
CA GLY A 122 9.54 31.01 -7.76
C GLY A 122 9.09 29.73 -8.47
N LEU A 123 9.87 28.64 -8.44
CA LEU A 123 9.44 27.37 -9.05
C LEU A 123 8.20 26.83 -8.34
N ALA A 124 7.20 26.45 -9.13
CA ALA A 124 5.99 25.80 -8.65
C ALA A 124 6.10 24.27 -8.84
N PHE A 125 5.43 23.54 -7.97
CA PHE A 125 5.36 22.09 -8.03
C PHE A 125 4.08 21.58 -7.37
N LEU A 126 3.73 20.34 -7.70
CA LEU A 126 2.71 19.54 -7.05
C LEU A 126 3.39 18.55 -6.11
N HIS A 127 2.91 18.43 -4.88
CA HIS A 127 3.42 17.50 -3.87
C HIS A 127 2.29 16.57 -3.41
N SER A 128 2.41 15.28 -3.76
CA SER A 128 1.53 14.22 -3.28
C SER A 128 2.03 13.68 -1.95
N ARG A 129 1.34 14.05 -0.86
CA ARG A 129 1.68 13.65 0.52
C ARG A 129 0.46 13.08 1.23
N ASP A 130 0.62 11.90 1.85
CA ASP A 130 -0.42 11.27 2.66
C ASP A 130 -1.76 11.06 1.92
N SER A 131 -1.70 10.78 0.60
CA SER A 131 -2.86 10.65 -0.31
C SER A 131 -3.63 11.94 -0.59
N GLN A 132 -3.04 13.08 -0.28
CA GLN A 132 -3.53 14.41 -0.66
C GLN A 132 -2.48 15.12 -1.50
N ASP A 133 -2.94 15.92 -2.45
CA ASP A 133 -2.08 16.69 -3.31
C ASP A 133 -2.11 18.16 -2.88
N PHE A 134 -0.94 18.77 -2.81
CA PHE A 134 -0.73 20.17 -2.44
C PHE A 134 0.05 20.86 -3.54
N TYR A 135 -0.25 22.13 -3.77
CA TYR A 135 0.65 22.97 -4.53
C TYR A 135 1.74 23.53 -3.61
N GLY A 136 2.92 23.71 -4.18
CA GLY A 136 4.04 24.35 -3.50
C GLY A 136 4.76 25.32 -4.41
N ARG A 137 5.28 26.40 -3.83
CA ARG A 137 6.19 27.33 -4.51
C ARG A 137 7.37 27.67 -3.63
N PHE A 138 8.56 27.70 -4.23
CA PHE A 138 9.76 28.20 -3.56
C PHE A 138 9.69 29.73 -3.40
N HIS A 139 9.82 30.22 -2.17
CA HIS A 139 9.87 31.64 -1.85
C HIS A 139 11.29 32.14 -1.58
N GLY A 140 12.19 31.26 -1.13
CA GLY A 140 13.56 31.65 -0.86
C GLY A 140 14.39 30.49 -0.32
N LEU A 141 15.63 30.81 0.05
CA LEU A 141 16.55 29.90 0.71
C LEU A 141 16.81 30.35 2.15
N GLU A 142 16.83 29.37 3.05
CA GLU A 142 17.27 29.53 4.43
C GLU A 142 18.64 28.85 4.58
N GLY A 143 19.69 29.58 4.23
CA GLY A 143 21.05 29.04 4.14
C GLY A 143 21.27 28.17 2.89
N SER A 144 22.19 27.21 2.95
CA SER A 144 22.54 26.35 1.80
C SER A 144 21.69 25.08 1.67
N ASP A 145 21.03 24.68 2.75
CA ASP A 145 20.51 23.31 2.90
C ASP A 145 18.98 23.27 3.00
N HIS A 146 18.34 24.43 3.21
CA HIS A 146 16.89 24.56 3.37
C HIS A 146 16.33 25.61 2.41
N ALA A 147 15.14 25.33 1.91
CA ALA A 147 14.30 26.24 1.15
C ALA A 147 13.06 26.62 1.96
N ILE A 148 12.63 27.87 1.80
CA ILE A 148 11.33 28.35 2.26
C ILE A 148 10.34 28.06 1.14
N ILE A 149 9.34 27.24 1.44
CA ILE A 149 8.31 26.82 0.49
C ILE A 149 6.94 27.17 1.05
N GLY A 150 6.16 27.94 0.29
CA GLY A 150 4.75 28.15 0.56
C GLY A 150 3.93 26.96 0.05
N TYR A 151 3.15 26.31 0.92
CA TYR A 151 2.24 25.21 0.56
C TYR A 151 0.79 25.64 0.68
N TRP A 152 -0.06 25.22 -0.27
CA TRP A 152 -1.51 25.38 -0.20
C TRP A 152 -2.25 24.18 -0.78
N SER A 153 -3.50 23.99 -0.34
CA SER A 153 -4.38 22.94 -0.88
C SER A 153 -4.75 23.24 -2.33
N ILE A 154 -4.99 22.21 -3.14
CA ILE A 154 -5.47 22.38 -4.53
C ILE A 154 -6.78 23.18 -4.59
N GLU A 155 -7.62 23.05 -3.56
CA GLU A 155 -8.92 23.72 -3.50
C GLU A 155 -8.84 25.18 -3.06
N GLU A 156 -7.67 25.62 -2.58
CA GLU A 156 -7.46 26.96 -2.05
C GLU A 156 -6.59 27.81 -2.99
N PRO A 157 -6.73 29.16 -2.94
CA PRO A 157 -5.85 30.04 -3.70
C PRO A 157 -4.45 30.09 -3.09
N GLU A 158 -3.42 30.37 -3.92
CA GLU A 158 -2.03 30.53 -3.49
C GLU A 158 -1.87 31.57 -2.35
N SER A 159 -2.76 32.55 -2.23
CA SER A 159 -2.75 33.52 -1.13
C SER A 159 -2.98 32.92 0.26
N SER A 160 -3.48 31.68 0.37
CA SER A 160 -3.58 30.96 1.65
C SER A 160 -2.31 30.18 2.00
N SER A 161 -1.25 30.31 1.20
CA SER A 161 -0.02 29.54 1.37
C SER A 161 0.57 29.70 2.77
N VAL A 162 0.99 28.57 3.35
CA VAL A 162 1.73 28.53 4.61
C VAL A 162 3.18 28.18 4.32
N ASP A 163 4.08 29.09 4.70
CA ASP A 163 5.52 28.89 4.53
C ASP A 163 6.04 27.80 5.47
N SER A 164 6.86 26.92 4.92
CA SER A 164 7.54 25.85 5.62
C SER A 164 9.01 25.82 5.20
N SER A 165 9.91 25.69 6.18
CA SER A 165 11.33 25.42 5.91
C SER A 165 11.52 23.94 5.61
N VAL A 166 12.03 23.63 4.41
CA VAL A 166 12.16 22.27 3.88
C VAL A 166 13.59 22.02 3.43
N SER A 167 14.18 20.91 3.85
CA SER A 167 15.50 20.51 3.40
C SER A 167 15.54 20.24 1.90
N ILE A 168 16.48 20.87 1.20
CA ILE A 168 16.76 20.66 -0.23
C ILE A 168 17.01 19.18 -0.54
N ILE A 169 17.74 18.50 0.35
CA ILE A 169 18.05 17.06 0.20
C ILE A 169 16.76 16.23 0.25
N SER A 170 15.86 16.53 1.20
CA SER A 170 14.59 15.81 1.31
C SER A 170 13.71 16.09 0.10
N PHE A 171 13.62 17.35 -0.32
CA PHE A 171 12.80 17.78 -1.44
C PHE A 171 13.20 17.07 -2.75
N PHE A 172 14.49 17.12 -3.14
CA PHE A 172 14.92 16.44 -4.36
C PHE A 172 14.85 14.92 -4.25
N ALA A 173 15.01 14.34 -3.05
CA ALA A 173 14.78 12.91 -2.86
C ALA A 173 13.31 12.53 -3.09
N GLU A 174 12.36 13.35 -2.61
CA GLU A 174 10.93 13.17 -2.85
C GLU A 174 10.54 13.35 -4.31
N ALA A 175 11.17 14.30 -5.01
CA ALA A 175 11.03 14.45 -6.45
C ALA A 175 11.49 13.19 -7.21
N ILE A 176 12.64 12.62 -6.84
CA ILE A 176 13.14 11.38 -7.46
C ILE A 176 12.20 10.20 -7.22
N THR A 177 11.62 10.09 -6.02
CA THR A 177 10.67 9.02 -5.70
C THR A 177 9.27 9.26 -6.28
N GLY A 178 9.05 10.38 -6.96
CA GLY A 178 7.80 10.70 -7.66
C GLY A 178 6.72 11.33 -6.78
N SER A 179 7.05 11.75 -5.56
CA SER A 179 6.11 12.47 -4.67
C SER A 179 5.99 13.95 -5.05
N ILE A 180 6.96 14.50 -5.79
CA ILE A 180 6.98 15.88 -6.23
C ILE A 180 7.11 15.94 -7.75
N SER A 181 6.27 16.78 -8.38
CA SER A 181 6.27 17.04 -9.82
C SER A 181 6.31 18.54 -10.08
N PHE A 182 7.32 19.04 -10.78
CA PHE A 182 7.41 20.46 -11.15
C PHE A 182 6.35 20.83 -12.20
N ILE A 183 5.81 22.04 -12.12
CA ILE A 183 4.75 22.59 -13.02
C ILE A 183 5.18 23.91 -13.65
#